data_AF-A0A7V1HVH0-F1
#
_entry.id   AF-A0A7V1HVH0-F1
#
_cell.length_a   1.000
_cell.length_b   1.000
_cell.length_c   1.000
_cell.angle_alpha   90.00
_cell.angle_beta   90.00
_cell.angle_gamma   90.00
#
_symmetry.space_group_name_H-M   'P 1'
#
loop_
_entity.id
_entity.type
_entity.pdbx_description
1 polymer ?
#
loop_
_entity_poly.entity_id
_entity_poly.type
_entity_poly.pdbx_seq_one_letter_code
_entity_poly.pdbx_strand_id
1 'polypeptide(L)' 'MTQQLPRRADAWAGSVEGVVVSFGPSKAKSWFAHSRDDCLWLDRLELRKDDGEIIFCNLDQYSRIDVLERADDS' A
#
# COMPACT_ATOMS: atom_id res chain seq x y z
N MET A 1 6.41 -1.47 12.66
CA MET A 1 6.01 -0.14 12.14
C MET A 1 4.61 0.20 12.68
N THR A 2 4.30 1.44 13.06
CA THR A 2 2.95 1.82 13.55
C THR A 2 2.40 2.93 12.66
N GLN A 3 1.26 2.67 12.03
CA GLN A 3 0.56 3.67 11.24
C GLN A 3 -0.60 4.19 12.13
N GLN A 4 -0.99 5.47 11.99
CA GLN A 4 -2.21 6.02 12.61
C GLN A 4 -2.98 6.83 11.55
N LEU A 5 -4.28 6.60 11.40
CA LEU A 5 -5.13 7.48 10.59
C LEU A 5 -6.11 8.20 11.55
N PRO A 6 -6.64 9.37 11.16
CA PRO A 6 -7.68 10.06 11.91
C PRO A 6 -9.10 9.57 11.51
N ARG A 7 -9.76 8.70 12.29
CA ARG A 7 -11.19 8.40 12.06
C ARG A 7 -11.92 9.60 12.70
N ARG A 8 -13.17 9.80 12.27
CA ARG A 8 -14.23 10.00 13.26
C ARG A 8 -14.20 8.78 14.23
N ALA A 9 -13.33 8.89 15.25
CA ALA A 9 -12.78 7.92 16.24
C ALA A 9 -11.98 6.74 15.65
N ASP A 10 -10.63 6.57 15.71
CA ASP A 10 -9.62 5.55 15.15
C ASP A 10 -9.42 5.22 13.64
N ALA A 11 -8.68 5.99 12.83
CA ALA A 11 -8.49 5.50 11.47
C ALA A 11 -7.40 4.40 11.42
N TRP A 12 -7.74 3.38 10.63
CA TRP A 12 -7.12 2.07 10.62
C TRP A 12 -5.86 2.02 9.84
N ALA A 13 -4.79 2.29 10.55
CA ALA A 13 -3.54 2.45 9.92
C ALA A 13 -2.79 1.13 10.12
N GLY A 14 -2.84 0.31 9.07
CA GLY A 14 -2.10 -0.93 8.96
C GLY A 14 -0.72 -0.68 8.36
N SER A 15 0.32 -0.97 9.13
CA SER A 15 1.62 -1.25 8.54
C SER A 15 1.58 -2.63 7.90
N VAL A 16 2.15 -2.75 6.71
CA VAL A 16 2.40 -4.04 6.09
C VAL A 16 3.86 -4.13 5.68
N GLU A 17 4.45 -5.29 5.98
CA GLU A 17 5.86 -5.58 5.75
C GLU A 17 5.95 -6.71 4.74
N GLY A 18 6.96 -6.65 3.88
CA GLY A 18 7.14 -7.61 2.80
C GLY A 18 8.23 -7.18 1.83
N VAL A 19 8.49 -8.05 0.86
CA VAL A 19 9.43 -7.79 -0.23
C VAL A 19 8.71 -7.05 -1.35
N VAL A 20 9.25 -5.92 -1.79
CA VAL A 20 8.75 -5.20 -2.96
C VAL A 20 8.95 -6.04 -4.21
N VAL A 21 7.85 -6.37 -4.88
CA VAL A 21 7.85 -7.12 -6.15
C VAL A 21 7.82 -6.13 -7.32
N SER A 22 6.94 -5.14 -7.27
CA SER A 22 6.79 -4.13 -8.32
C SER A 22 6.18 -2.83 -7.77
N PHE A 23 6.45 -1.71 -8.45
CA PHE A 23 5.88 -0.41 -8.15
C PHE A 23 5.55 0.34 -9.45
N GLY A 24 4.36 0.94 -9.53
CA GLY A 24 4.01 1.82 -10.64
C GLY A 24 2.51 2.14 -10.74
N PRO A 25 2.12 2.95 -11.74
CA PRO A 25 0.74 3.34 -11.94
C PRO A 25 -0.08 2.14 -12.44
N SER A 26 -1.18 1.83 -11.75
CA SER A 26 -2.10 0.76 -12.12
C SER A 26 -3.54 1.24 -12.08
N LYS A 27 -4.37 0.67 -12.96
CA LYS A 27 -5.81 0.96 -12.98
C LYS A 27 -6.50 0.20 -11.86
N ALA A 28 -6.98 0.92 -10.86
CA ALA A 28 -7.87 0.37 -9.86
C ALA A 28 -9.32 0.71 -10.25
N LYS A 29 -10.17 -0.32 -10.33
CA LYS A 29 -11.62 -0.12 -10.21
C LYS A 29 -11.88 0.28 -8.78
N SER A 30 -12.21 1.55 -8.57
CA SER A 30 -12.51 2.09 -7.25
C SER A 30 -13.99 2.42 -7.18
N TRP A 31 -14.66 1.98 -6.12
CA TRP A 31 -16.03 2.37 -5.81
C TRP A 31 -16.19 3.90 -5.61
N PHE A 32 -15.07 4.59 -5.37
CA PHE A 32 -15.00 6.05 -5.18
C PHE A 32 -14.71 6.83 -6.48
N ALA A 33 -14.49 6.15 -7.62
CA ALA A 33 -14.15 6.82 -8.86
C ALA A 33 -15.39 7.40 -9.57
N HIS A 34 -15.69 8.68 -9.37
CA HIS A 34 -16.70 9.42 -10.16
C HIS A 34 -16.13 9.94 -11.50
N SER A 35 -15.39 9.12 -12.23
CA SER A 35 -14.85 9.50 -13.55
C SER A 35 -15.40 8.60 -14.64
N ARG A 36 -15.49 9.13 -15.86
CA ARG A 36 -15.88 8.39 -17.06
C ARG A 36 -14.99 7.15 -17.16
N ASP A 37 -15.58 5.95 -17.00
CA ASP A 37 -14.97 4.60 -16.91
C ASP A 37 -14.67 4.00 -15.52
N ASP A 38 -15.02 4.66 -14.40
CA ASP A 38 -14.87 4.15 -13.01
C ASP A 38 -13.46 3.60 -12.65
N CYS A 39 -12.43 4.03 -13.40
CA CYS A 39 -11.05 3.59 -13.23
C CYS A 39 -10.18 4.77 -12.78
N LEU A 40 -9.57 4.65 -11.61
CA LEU A 40 -8.58 5.60 -11.11
C LEU A 40 -7.18 5.03 -11.36
N TRP A 41 -6.32 5.83 -11.98
CA TRP A 41 -4.89 5.55 -12.02
C TRP A 41 -4.31 5.91 -10.66
N LEU A 42 -3.81 4.89 -9.96
CA LEU A 42 -3.15 5.06 -8.67
C LEU A 42 -1.76 4.47 -8.77
N ASP A 43 -0.81 5.10 -8.09
CA ASP A 43 0.46 4.45 -7.81
C ASP A 43 0.18 3.25 -6.90
N ARG A 44 0.67 2.08 -7.31
CA ARG A 44 0.42 0.82 -6.62
C ARG A 44 1.74 0.14 -6.32
N LEU A 45 1.84 -0.37 -5.11
CA LEU A 45 2.94 -1.20 -4.65
C LEU A 45 2.47 -2.64 -4.55
N GLU A 46 3.20 -3.54 -5.19
CA GLU A 46 3.03 -4.99 -5.03
C GLU A 46 4.05 -5.49 -4.02
N LEU A 47 3.55 -6.11 -2.95
CA LEU A 47 4.36 -6.68 -1.88
C LEU A 47 4.12 -8.18 -1.80
N ARG A 48 5.20 -8.94 -1.62
CA ARG A 48 5.15 -10.34 -1.21
C ARG A 48 5.45 -10.43 0.27
N LYS A 49 4.50 -10.94 1.05
CA LYS A 49 4.68 -11.23 2.47
C LYS A 49 5.61 -12.42 2.69
N ASP A 50 5.99 -12.64 3.94
CA ASP A 50 6.80 -13.75 4.40
C ASP A 50 6.13 -15.12 4.22
N ASP A 51 4.80 -15.17 4.30
CA ASP A 51 3.98 -16.37 4.01
C ASP A 51 3.82 -16.66 2.50
N GLY A 52 4.34 -15.78 1.64
CA GLY A 52 4.24 -15.88 0.18
C GLY A 52 2.99 -15.24 -0.42
N GLU A 53 2.09 -14.67 0.39
CA GLU A 53 0.93 -13.92 -0.09
C GLU A 53 1.37 -12.67 -0.89
N ILE A 54 0.75 -12.46 -2.05
CA ILE A 54 0.91 -11.22 -2.82
C ILE A 54 -0.24 -10.27 -2.50
N ILE A 55 0.11 -9.06 -2.07
CA ILE A 55 -0.84 -8.00 -1.79
C ILE A 55 -0.55 -6.76 -2.63
N PHE A 56 -1.58 -5.95 -2.84
CA PHE A 56 -1.48 -4.67 -3.54
C PHE A 56 -1.87 -3.52 -2.63
N CYS A 57 -0.95 -2.59 -2.42
CA CYS A 57 -1.19 -1.35 -1.68
C CYS A 57 -1.39 -0.21 -2.66
N ASN A 58 -2.55 0.46 -2.60
CA ASN A 58 -2.75 1.72 -3.30
C ASN A 58 -2.02 2.82 -2.51
N LEU A 59 -1.21 3.60 -3.21
CA LEU A 59 -0.44 4.69 -2.64
C LEU A 59 -1.10 6.02 -2.98
N ASP A 60 -1.09 6.92 -2.00
CA ASP A 60 -1.55 8.30 -2.12
C ASP A 60 -0.62 9.24 -1.36
N GLN A 61 -0.93 10.55 -1.35
CA GLN A 61 -0.11 11.59 -0.71
C GLN A 61 0.17 11.36 0.79
N TYR A 62 -0.60 10.52 1.47
CA TYR A 62 -0.42 10.16 2.88
C TYR A 62 0.29 8.82 3.08
N SER A 63 0.68 8.13 2.00
CA SER A 63 1.43 6.88 2.06
C SER A 63 2.92 7.13 2.25
N ARG A 64 3.54 6.36 3.15
CA ARG A 64 4.98 6.40 3.40
C ARG A 64 5.56 5.00 3.28
N ILE A 65 6.65 4.88 2.53
CA ILE A 65 7.41 3.64 2.38
C ILE A 65 8.72 3.83 3.13
N ASP A 66 8.99 2.96 4.09
CA ASP A 66 10.26 2.89 4.79
C ASP A 66 10.95 1.57 4.40
N VAL A 67 12.21 1.65 3.97
CA VAL A 67 13.01 0.46 3.63
C VAL A 67 13.54 -0.13 4.93
N LEU A 68 13.14 -1.35 5.25
CA LEU A 68 13.64 -2.07 6.41
C LEU A 68 14.96 -2.75 6.04
N GLU A 69 16.00 -2.52 6.83
CA GLU A 69 17.23 -3.29 6.73
C GLU A 69 16.93 -4.75 7.12
N ARG A 70 17.41 -5.69 6.31
CA ARG A 70 17.28 -7.10 6.62
C ARG A 70 18.21 -7.40 7.79
N ALA A 71 17.70 -7.99 8.86
CA ALA A 71 18.45 -8.29 10.09
C ALA A 71 19.53 -9.40 9.94
N ASP A 72 20.06 -9.63 8.74
CA ASP A 72 21.08 -10.63 8.41
C ASP A 72 22.40 -9.93 8.00
N ASP A 73 22.90 -9.02 8.83
CA ASP A 73 24.30 -8.57 8.77
C ASP A 73 24.81 -8.32 10.20
N SER A 74 25.01 -9.39 10.97
CA SER A 74 25.95 -9.52 12.10
C SER A 74 25.94 -10.93 12.70
#